data_AF-A0A7X9F570-F1
#
_entry.id   AF-A0A7X9F570-F1
#
_cell.length_a   1.000
_cell.length_b   1.000
_cell.length_c   1.000
_cell.angle_alpha   90.00
_cell.angle_beta   90.00
_cell.angle_gamma   90.00
#
_symmetry.space_group_name_H-M   'P 1'
#
loop_
_entity.id
_entity.type
_entity.pdbx_description
1 polymer ?
#
loop_
_entity_poly.entity_id
_entity_poly.type
_entity_poly.pdbx_seq_one_letter_code
_entity_poly.pdbx_strand_id
1 'polypeptide(L)' 'MKNKIYILGLVTTLVVFLGILFKMLHWPGAGILLTLGIFLLVFVFLPVALINNYKASEKKGNRSLYIVT' A
#
# COMPACT_ATOMS: atom_id res chain seq x y z
N MET A 1 5.76 12.70 4.66
CA MET A 1 5.83 11.41 3.93
C MET A 1 4.53 10.60 3.98
N LYS A 2 3.61 10.83 4.94
CA LYS A 2 2.31 10.13 5.03
C LYS A 2 1.49 10.18 3.72
N ASN A 3 1.43 11.34 3.06
CA ASN A 3 0.69 11.53 1.81
C ASN A 3 1.15 10.60 0.68
N LYS A 4 2.45 10.26 0.62
CA LYS A 4 2.99 9.38 -0.42
C LYS A 4 2.47 7.95 -0.30
N ILE A 5 2.24 7.49 0.94
CA ILE A 5 1.75 6.13 1.20
C ILE A 5 0.25 6.03 0.94
N TYR A 6 -0.50 7.08 1.24
CA TYR A 6 -1.91 7.15 0.85
C TYR A 6 -2.07 7.13 -0.67
N ILE A 7 -1.25 7.90 -1.40
CA ILE A 7 -1.25 7.88 -2.88
C ILE A 7 -0.85 6.50 -3.40
N LEU A 8 0.22 5.90 -2.86
CA LEU A 8 0.64 4.54 -3.24
C LEU A 8 -0.46 3.51 -3.01
N GLY A 9 -1.11 3.53 -1.84
CA GLY A 9 -2.20 2.60 -1.51
C GLY A 9 -3.41 2.76 -2.42
N LEU A 10 -3.75 4.01 -2.75
CA LEU A 10 -4.84 4.31 -3.67
C LEU A 10 -4.53 3.80 -5.08
N VAL A 11 -3.32 4.05 -5.58
CA VAL A 11 -2.87 3.54 -6.90
C VAL A 11 -2.87 2.01 -6.94
N THR A 12 -2.32 1.33 -5.92
CA THR A 12 -2.33 -0.15 -5.91
C THR A 12 -3.74 -0.73 -5.85
N THR A 13 -4.64 -0.09 -5.11
CA THR A 13 -6.04 -0.53 -5.02
C THR A 13 -6.74 -0.36 -6.37
N LEU A 14 -6.52 0.76 -7.06
CA LEU A 14 -7.08 1.00 -8.39
C LEU A 14 -6.57 -0.02 -9.42
N VAL A 15 -5.27 -0.36 -9.40
CA VAL A 15 -4.70 -1.36 -10.31
C VAL A 15 -5.33 -2.74 -10.09
N VAL A 16 -5.51 -3.16 -8.83
CA VAL A 16 -6.21 -4.41 -8.51
C VAL A 16 -7.67 -4.36 -8.97
N PHE A 17 -8.36 -3.25 -8.71
CA PHE A 17 -9.76 -3.07 -9.09
C PHE A 17 -9.96 -3.11 -10.61
N LEU A 18 -9.07 -2.48 -11.37
CA LEU A 18 -9.03 -2.56 -12.83
C LEU A 18 -8.77 -3.98 -13.31
N GLY A 19 -7.88 -4.73 -12.66
CA GLY A 19 -7.66 -6.15 -12.92
C GLY A 19 -8.92 -6.99 -12.73
N ILE A 20 -9.68 -6.74 -11.65
CA ILE A 20 -10.96 -7.42 -11.39
C ILE A 20 -11.98 -7.08 -12.48
N LEU A 21 -12.10 -5.79 -12.85
CA LEU A 21 -13.00 -5.35 -13.91
C LEU A 21 -12.67 -6.01 -15.26
N PHE A 22 -11.39 -6.07 -15.63
CA PHE A 22 -10.96 -6.74 -16.87
C PHE A 22 -11.30 -8.23 -16.85
N LYS A 23 -11.21 -8.87 -15.67
CA LYS A 23 -11.58 -10.28 -15.50
C LYS A 23 -13.09 -10.48 -15.63
N MET A 24 -13.90 -9.56 -15.08
CA MET A 24 -15.36 -9.58 -15.24
C MET A 24 -15.77 -9.37 -16.70
N LEU A 25 -15.10 -8.46 -17.41
CA LEU A 25 -15.33 -8.17 -18.82
C LEU A 25 -14.77 -9.25 -19.77
N HIS A 26 -14.15 -10.32 -19.25
CA HIS A 26 -13.51 -11.39 -20.01
C HIS A 26 -12.44 -10.90 -21.00
N TRP A 27 -11.87 -9.72 -20.75
CA TRP A 27 -10.86 -9.16 -21.63
C TRP A 27 -9.56 -9.97 -21.58
N PRO A 28 -8.89 -10.17 -22.72
CA PRO A 28 -7.63 -10.88 -22.78
C PRO A 28 -6.59 -10.17 -21.90
N GLY A 29 -5.78 -10.95 -21.18
CA GLY A 29 -4.74 -10.40 -20.28
C GLY A 29 -5.22 -10.04 -18.87
N ALA A 30 -6.50 -10.20 -18.54
CA ALA A 30 -7.03 -9.94 -17.20
C ALA A 30 -6.32 -10.71 -16.07
N GLY A 31 -5.95 -11.97 -16.33
CA GLY A 31 -5.20 -12.79 -15.37
C GLY A 31 -3.84 -12.20 -15.03
N ILE A 32 -3.10 -11.77 -16.06
CA ILE A 32 -1.75 -11.17 -15.91
C ILE A 32 -1.84 -9.84 -15.17
N LEU A 33 -2.83 -9.01 -15.51
CA LEU A 33 -3.04 -7.72 -14.85
C LEU A 33 -3.39 -7.90 -13.36
N LEU A 34 -4.22 -8.89 -13.03
CA LEU A 34 -4.55 -9.22 -11.64
C LEU A 34 -3.35 -9.73 -10.86
N THR A 35 -2.58 -10.66 -11.44
CA THR A 35 -1.37 -11.19 -10.79
C THR A 35 -0.36 -10.08 -10.53
N LEU A 36 -0.15 -9.17 -11.50
CA LEU A 36 0.71 -8.00 -11.32
C LEU A 36 0.18 -7.04 -10.24
N GLY A 37 -1.13 -6.78 -10.21
CA GLY A 37 -1.74 -5.94 -9.18
C GLY A 37 -1.57 -6.50 -7.77
N ILE A 38 -1.81 -7.80 -7.61
CA ILE A 38 -1.61 -8.50 -6.33
C ILE A 38 -0.13 -8.51 -5.95
N PHE A 39 0.76 -8.76 -6.91
CA PHE A 39 2.20 -8.72 -6.69
C PHE A 39 2.66 -7.35 -6.18
N LEU A 40 2.21 -6.26 -6.82
CA LEU A 40 2.49 -4.89 -6.37
C LEU A 40 1.96 -4.62 -4.96
N LEU A 41 0.77 -5.11 -4.63
CA LEU A 41 0.18 -4.92 -3.31
C LEU A 41 1.02 -5.62 -2.23
N VAL A 42 1.42 -6.87 -2.46
CA VAL A 42 2.16 -7.68 -1.47
C VAL A 42 3.63 -7.27 -1.37
N PHE A 43 4.31 -7.10 -2.50
CA PHE A 43 5.77 -6.88 -2.51
C PHE A 43 6.19 -5.41 -2.45
N VAL A 44 5.32 -4.47 -2.80
CA VAL A 44 5.65 -3.03 -2.78
C VAL A 44 4.86 -2.30 -1.70
N PHE A 45 3.53 -2.39 -1.71
CA PHE A 45 2.73 -1.62 -0.78
C PHE A 45 2.87 -2.09 0.67
N LEU A 46 2.80 -3.41 0.91
CA LEU A 46 2.91 -3.99 2.25
C LEU A 46 4.22 -3.62 2.99
N PRO A 47 5.43 -3.83 2.43
CA PRO A 47 6.67 -3.50 3.15
C PRO A 47 6.83 -2.00 3.36
N VAL A 48 6.43 -1.18 2.38
CA VAL A 48 6.49 0.29 2.50
C VAL A 48 5.54 0.79 3.60
N ALA A 49 4.33 0.24 3.68
CA ALA A 49 3.37 0.55 4.73
C ALA A 49 3.87 0.09 6.11
N LEU A 50 4.51 -1.07 6.20
CA LEU A 50 5.06 -1.62 7.44
C LEU A 50 6.22 -0.76 7.98
N ILE A 51 7.21 -0.44 7.13
CA ILE A 51 8.37 0.39 7.48
C ILE A 51 7.91 1.77 7.96
N ASN A 52 6.92 2.36 7.28
CA ASN A 52 6.41 3.66 7.70
C ASN A 52 5.62 3.59 9.01
N ASN A 53 4.88 2.52 9.28
CA ASN A 53 4.23 2.32 10.58
C ASN A 53 5.26 2.18 11.70
N TYR A 54 6.33 1.40 11.48
CA TYR A 54 7.43 1.27 12.44
C TYR A 54 8.10 2.61 12.74
N LYS A 55 8.47 3.38 11.71
CA LYS A 55 9.04 4.73 11.87
C LYS A 55 8.07 5.71 12.54
N ALA A 56 6.77 5.57 12.28
CA ALA A 56 5.75 6.39 12.93
C ALA A 56 5.59 6.07 14.43
N SER A 57 5.74 4.79 14.83
CA SER A 57 5.74 4.37 16.23
C SER A 57 6.96 4.88 17.00
N GLU A 58 8.16 4.79 16.42
CA GLU A 58 9.39 5.34 17.02
C GLU A 58 9.26 6.84 17.33
N LYS A 59 8.71 7.60 16.38
CA LYS A 59 8.54 9.06 16.54
C LYS A 59 7.52 9.43 17.61
N LYS A 60 6.61 8.53 17.96
CA LYS A 60 5.59 8.72 19.00
C LYS A 60 6.16 8.43 20.40
N GLY A 61 7.08 7.48 20.53
CA GLY A 61 7.78 7.16 21.78
C GLY A 61 8.58 8.32 22.35
N ASN A 62 9.31 9.06 21.51
CA ASN A 62 10.10 10.21 21.96
C ASN A 62 9.24 11.36 22.51
N ARG A 63 8.00 11.54 22.05
CA ARG A 63 7.12 12.60 22.58
C ARG A 63 6.62 12.33 24.00
N SER A 64 6.51 11.06 24.40
CA SER A 64 6.07 10.72 25.76
C SER A 64 7.13 11.05 26.81
N LEU A 65 8.41 11.02 26.42
CA LEU A 65 9.53 11.30 27.33
C LEU A 65 9.71 12.79 27.62
N TYR A 66 9.27 13.69 26.72
CA TYR A 66 9.28 15.14 26.96
C TYR A 66 8.18 15.62 27.91
N ILE A 67 7.18 14.79 28.23
CA ILE A 67 6.10 15.18 29.16
C ILE A 67 6.50 14.88 30.62
N VAL A 68 7.58 14.11 30.83
CA VAL A 68 8.06 13.69 32.16
C VAL A 68 9.42 14.33 32.51
N THR A 69 9.84 15.37 31.79
CA THR A 69 10.98 16.24 32.15
C THR A 69 10.52 17.68 32.09
#